data_AF-A0A5C9EQV8-F1
#
_entry.id   AF-A0A5C9EQV8-F1
#
_cell.length_a   1.000
_cell.length_b   1.000
_cell.length_c   1.000
_cell.angle_alpha   90.00
_cell.angle_beta   90.00
_cell.angle_gamma   90.00
#
_symmetry.space_group_name_H-M   'P 1'
#
loop_
_entity.id
_entity.type
_entity.pdbx_description
1 polymer ?
#
loop_
_entity_poly.entity_id
_entity_poly.type
_entity_poly.pdbx_seq_one_letter_code
_entity_poly.pdbx_strand_id
1 'polypeptide(L)'
;MVSSKGFKDTKDSENINMAEIAMGTFHNYYPSKDVLFMEIFLEENLKLKKLKKKIMDLMHLDDEPIVVIKQIMILNTREMKEKIMLREWYNKMVFDKIVHNYRQEKRLDQMDFLYQSFLEIVKKKAS
;
A
#
# COMPACT_ATOMS: atom_id res chain seq x y z
N MET A 1 -6.22 -1.61 -15.68
CA MET A 1 -5.66 -2.96 -15.84
C MET A 1 -4.68 -3.31 -14.74
N VAL A 2 -3.78 -2.40 -14.35
CA VAL A 2 -2.83 -2.66 -13.25
C VAL A 2 -3.52 -3.18 -12.00
N SER A 3 -4.57 -2.52 -11.51
CA SER A 3 -5.32 -2.94 -10.30
C SER A 3 -5.83 -4.39 -10.32
N SER A 4 -6.14 -4.95 -11.49
CA SER A 4 -6.72 -6.29 -11.64
C SER A 4 -5.72 -7.37 -12.04
N LYS A 5 -4.71 -7.03 -12.86
CA LYS A 5 -3.71 -8.00 -13.35
C LYS A 5 -2.39 -7.95 -12.58
N GLY A 6 -2.10 -6.85 -11.90
CA GLY A 6 -0.79 -6.60 -11.29
C GLY A 6 0.17 -5.83 -12.21
N PHE A 7 1.21 -5.28 -11.60
CA PHE A 7 2.28 -4.51 -12.21
C PHE A 7 3.04 -5.30 -13.27
N LYS A 8 3.36 -6.56 -12.99
CA LYS A 8 4.17 -7.39 -13.90
C LYS A 8 3.41 -7.75 -15.16
N ASP A 9 2.14 -8.09 -15.00
CA ASP A 9 1.32 -8.66 -16.07
C ASP A 9 0.52 -7.60 -16.86
N THR A 10 0.69 -6.32 -16.53
CA THR A 10 0.06 -5.21 -17.27
C THR A 10 1.07 -4.47 -18.15
N LYS A 11 0.74 -4.28 -19.43
CA LYS A 11 1.46 -3.37 -20.34
C LYS A 11 0.87 -1.97 -20.31
N ASP A 12 1.68 -0.95 -20.60
CA ASP A 12 1.24 0.45 -20.58
C ASP A 12 0.08 0.71 -21.55
N SER A 13 0.12 0.08 -22.72
CA SER A 13 -0.97 0.15 -23.72
C SER A 13 -2.30 -0.41 -23.22
N GLU A 14 -2.29 -1.41 -22.34
CA GLU A 14 -3.52 -1.98 -21.78
C GLU A 14 -4.21 -1.03 -20.79
N ASN A 15 -3.46 -0.20 -20.07
CA ASN A 15 -4.06 0.83 -19.20
C ASN A 15 -4.68 1.96 -20.02
N ILE A 16 -4.00 2.39 -21.08
CA ILE A 16 -4.48 3.45 -21.99
C ILE A 16 -5.78 3.00 -22.67
N ASN A 17 -5.78 1.78 -23.23
CA ASN A 17 -6.96 1.23 -23.91
C ASN A 17 -8.17 1.09 -22.97
N MET A 18 -7.94 0.66 -21.72
CA MET A 18 -9.02 0.50 -20.74
C MET A 18 -9.61 1.83 -20.28
N ALA A 19 -8.81 2.90 -20.25
CA ALA A 19 -9.26 4.22 -19.85
C ALA A 19 -9.93 4.99 -20.99
N GLU A 20 -9.94 4.46 -22.23
CA GLU A 20 -10.47 5.10 -23.44
C GLU A 20 -9.91 6.52 -23.68
N ILE A 21 -8.70 6.81 -23.17
CA ILE A 21 -8.03 8.10 -23.34
C ILE A 21 -6.87 8.02 -24.32
N ALA A 22 -6.55 9.15 -24.95
CA ALA A 22 -5.37 9.26 -25.79
C ALA A 22 -4.08 9.05 -24.96
N MET A 23 -3.06 8.49 -25.60
CA MET A 23 -1.76 8.21 -24.97
C MET A 23 -1.12 9.46 -24.35
N GLY A 24 -1.18 10.62 -25.04
CA GLY A 24 -0.66 11.88 -24.49
C GLY A 24 -1.39 12.32 -23.22
N THR A 25 -2.71 12.17 -23.17
CA THR A 25 -3.51 12.48 -21.98
C THR A 25 -3.17 11.55 -20.83
N PHE A 26 -2.98 10.26 -21.07
CA PHE A 26 -2.59 9.31 -20.03
C PHE A 26 -1.26 9.71 -19.37
N HIS A 27 -0.24 10.04 -20.16
CA HIS A 27 1.09 10.40 -19.65
C HIS A 27 1.12 11.75 -18.93
N ASN A 28 0.14 12.64 -19.16
CA ASN A 28 -0.01 13.88 -18.37
C ASN A 28 -0.41 13.60 -16.91
N TYR A 29 -1.16 12.53 -16.66
CA TYR A 29 -1.58 12.13 -15.31
C TYR A 29 -0.61 11.11 -14.70
N TYR A 30 -0.15 10.15 -15.51
CA TYR A 30 0.71 9.06 -15.08
C TYR A 30 1.93 8.97 -16.01
N PRO A 31 3.04 9.65 -15.66
CA PRO A 31 4.25 9.66 -16.49
C PRO A 31 4.81 8.26 -16.77
N SER A 32 4.49 7.28 -15.94
CA SER A 32 4.82 5.87 -16.17
C SER A 32 3.84 4.95 -15.44
N LYS A 33 3.83 3.67 -15.83
CA LYS A 33 3.11 2.62 -15.10
C LYS A 33 3.61 2.44 -13.67
N ASP A 34 4.87 2.77 -13.38
CA ASP A 34 5.45 2.72 -12.04
C ASP A 34 4.77 3.74 -11.12
N VAL A 35 4.50 4.95 -11.63
CA VAL A 35 3.74 5.99 -10.91
C VAL A 35 2.30 5.54 -10.67
N LEU A 36 1.62 5.05 -11.72
CA LEU A 36 0.24 4.55 -11.59
C LEU A 36 0.14 3.40 -10.57
N PHE A 37 1.08 2.46 -10.59
CA PHE A 37 1.13 1.39 -9.60
C PHE A 37 1.27 1.96 -8.18
N MET A 38 2.16 2.93 -7.98
CA MET A 38 2.38 3.53 -6.67
C MET A 38 1.15 4.24 -6.13
N GLU A 39 0.42 4.96 -6.96
CA GLU A 39 -0.82 5.60 -6.52
C GLU A 39 -1.87 4.57 -6.07
N ILE A 40 -2.07 3.53 -6.86
CA ILE A 40 -3.00 2.45 -6.50
C ILE A 40 -2.52 1.72 -5.23
N PHE A 41 -1.23 1.43 -5.12
CA PHE A 41 -0.64 0.80 -3.94
C PHE A 41 -0.84 1.66 -2.68
N LEU A 42 -0.58 2.96 -2.76
CA LEU A 42 -0.76 3.88 -1.63
C LEU A 42 -2.23 3.98 -1.23
N GLU A 43 -3.15 4.04 -2.19
CA GLU A 43 -4.59 4.04 -1.92
C GLU A 43 -5.01 2.76 -1.17
N GLU A 44 -4.57 1.59 -1.65
CA GLU A 44 -4.85 0.31 -1.01
C GLU A 44 -4.23 0.21 0.40
N ASN A 45 -3.02 0.74 0.60
CA ASN A 45 -2.38 0.82 1.92
C ASN A 45 -3.13 1.76 2.87
N LEU A 46 -3.60 2.91 2.39
CA LEU A 46 -4.40 3.84 3.20
C LEU A 46 -5.72 3.19 3.65
N LYS A 47 -6.37 2.41 2.78
CA LYS A 47 -7.55 1.61 3.14
C LYS A 47 -7.21 0.59 4.23
N LEU A 48 -6.10 -0.13 4.08
CA LEU A 48 -5.62 -1.09 5.07
C LEU A 48 -5.28 -0.42 6.42
N LYS A 49 -4.66 0.76 6.40
CA LYS A 49 -4.38 1.56 7.62
C LYS A 49 -5.68 1.94 8.33
N LYS A 50 -6.68 2.43 7.61
CA LYS A 50 -7.99 2.78 8.17
C LYS A 50 -8.68 1.55 8.79
N LEU A 51 -8.59 0.39 8.14
CA LEU A 51 -9.14 -0.86 8.68
C LEU A 51 -8.46 -1.27 9.99
N LYS A 52 -7.12 -1.26 10.02
CA LYS A 52 -6.35 -1.53 11.25
C LYS A 52 -6.73 -0.60 12.39
N LYS A 53 -6.86 0.71 12.10
CA LYS A 53 -7.28 1.69 13.11
C LYS A 53 -8.68 1.39 13.65
N LYS A 54 -9.65 1.07 12.78
CA LYS A 54 -10.99 0.66 13.22
C LYS A 54 -10.95 -0.56 14.14
N ILE A 55 -10.13 -1.56 13.80
CA ILE A 55 -9.97 -2.75 14.64
C ILE A 55 -9.33 -2.37 15.98
N MET A 56 -8.28 -1.54 15.97
CA MET A 56 -7.65 -1.03 17.20
C MET A 56 -8.63 -0.26 18.09
N ASP A 57 -9.50 0.56 17.51
CA ASP A 57 -10.51 1.33 18.26
C ASP A 57 -11.61 0.43 18.83
N LEU A 58 -11.82 -0.77 18.26
CA LEU A 58 -12.73 -1.80 18.78
C LEU A 58 -12.08 -2.73 19.81
N MET A 59 -10.74 -2.76 19.89
CA MET A 59 -10.02 -3.55 20.88
C MET A 59 -9.99 -2.79 22.21
N HIS A 60 -10.31 -3.48 23.29
CA HIS A 60 -10.23 -2.91 24.62
C HIS A 60 -8.75 -2.64 24.97
N LEU A 61 -8.45 -1.42 25.43
CA LEU A 61 -7.09 -0.98 25.78
C LEU A 61 -6.46 -1.77 26.95
N ASP A 62 -7.27 -2.56 27.64
CA ASP A 62 -6.87 -3.45 28.73
C ASP A 62 -6.22 -4.74 28.24
N ASP A 63 -6.39 -5.11 26.97
CA ASP A 63 -5.70 -6.27 26.39
C ASP A 63 -4.18 -6.07 26.40
N GLU A 64 -3.42 -7.12 26.66
CA GLU A 64 -1.96 -7.03 26.61
C GLU A 64 -1.49 -6.55 25.23
N PRO A 65 -0.54 -5.58 25.15
CA PRO A 65 -0.05 -5.03 23.88
C PRO A 65 0.35 -6.08 22.85
N ILE A 66 0.89 -7.20 23.32
CA ILE A 66 1.33 -8.31 22.48
C ILE A 66 0.17 -9.01 21.75
N VAL A 67 -1.02 -9.05 22.36
CA VAL A 67 -2.23 -9.64 21.76
C VAL A 67 -2.74 -8.74 20.64
N VAL A 68 -2.82 -7.43 20.89
CA VAL A 68 -3.18 -6.39 19.90
C VAL A 68 -2.24 -6.44 18.70
N ILE A 69 -0.94 -6.46 18.97
CA ILE A 69 0.11 -6.54 17.94
C ILE A 69 -0.05 -7.79 17.07
N LYS A 70 -0.26 -8.95 17.68
CA LYS A 70 -0.43 -10.22 16.95
C LYS A 70 -1.66 -10.17 16.04
N GLN A 71 -2.79 -9.66 16.52
CA GLN A 71 -4.01 -9.57 15.73
C GLN A 71 -3.85 -8.63 14.53
N ILE A 72 -3.23 -7.46 14.74
CA ILE A 72 -2.93 -6.51 13.65
C ILE A 72 -1.97 -7.12 12.63
N MET A 73 -0.97 -7.89 13.07
CA MET A 73 -0.03 -8.58 12.18
C MET A 73 -0.70 -9.67 11.35
N ILE A 74 -1.59 -10.47 11.95
CA ILE A 74 -2.35 -11.50 11.23
C ILE A 74 -3.25 -10.85 10.17
N LEU A 75 -4.01 -9.81 10.55
CA LEU A 75 -4.86 -9.06 9.63
C LEU A 75 -4.03 -8.46 8.49
N ASN A 76 -2.92 -7.78 8.82
CA ASN A 76 -2.04 -7.19 7.83
C ASN A 76 -1.55 -8.22 6.81
N THR A 77 -1.09 -9.38 7.30
CA THR A 77 -0.57 -10.44 6.44
C THR A 77 -1.66 -11.02 5.55
N ARG A 78 -2.87 -11.19 6.07
CA ARG A 78 -4.02 -11.70 5.31
C ARG A 78 -4.41 -10.73 4.18
N GLU A 79 -4.68 -9.48 4.52
CA GLU A 79 -5.12 -8.46 3.57
C GLU A 79 -4.08 -8.23 2.46
N MET A 80 -2.79 -8.25 2.81
CA MET A 80 -1.73 -8.12 1.81
C MET A 80 -1.60 -9.32 0.88
N LYS A 81 -1.97 -10.53 1.30
CA LYS A 81 -1.98 -11.72 0.43
C LYS A 81 -3.16 -11.70 -0.55
N GLU A 82 -4.31 -11.27 -0.07
CA GLU A 82 -5.56 -11.22 -0.84
C GLU A 82 -5.52 -10.15 -1.94
N LYS A 83 -4.83 -9.02 -1.70
CA LYS A 83 -4.77 -7.89 -2.64
C LYS A 83 -3.52 -7.93 -3.52
N ILE A 84 -3.72 -8.02 -4.84
CA ILE A 84 -2.66 -8.15 -5.85
C ILE A 84 -1.60 -7.04 -5.72
N MET A 85 -2.02 -5.78 -5.62
CA MET A 85 -1.14 -4.61 -5.49
C MET A 85 -0.24 -4.69 -4.25
N LEU A 86 -0.82 -5.08 -3.10
CA LEU A 86 -0.10 -5.20 -1.84
C LEU A 86 0.86 -6.40 -1.85
N ARG A 87 0.47 -7.49 -2.51
CA ARG A 87 1.31 -8.69 -2.65
C ARG A 87 2.52 -8.43 -3.54
N GLU A 88 2.35 -7.72 -4.65
CA GLU A 88 3.44 -7.43 -5.58
C GLU A 88 4.50 -6.51 -5.00
N TRP A 89 4.15 -5.68 -4.02
CA TRP A 89 5.13 -4.90 -3.25
C TRP A 89 6.19 -5.75 -2.54
N TYR A 90 5.84 -6.98 -2.13
CA TYR A 90 6.81 -7.91 -1.56
C TYR A 90 7.76 -8.55 -2.58
N ASN A 91 7.48 -8.37 -3.87
CA ASN A 91 8.40 -8.81 -4.89
C ASN A 91 9.60 -7.86 -4.91
N LYS A 92 10.76 -8.33 -4.42
CA LYS A 92 11.99 -7.53 -4.31
C LYS A 92 12.32 -6.74 -5.58
N MET A 93 12.14 -7.33 -6.76
CA MET A 93 12.39 -6.66 -8.04
C MET A 93 11.40 -5.51 -8.31
N VAL A 94 10.13 -5.69 -7.99
CA VAL A 94 9.10 -4.64 -8.10
C VAL A 94 9.39 -3.54 -7.09
N PHE A 95 9.67 -3.92 -5.83
CA PHE A 95 10.07 -2.98 -4.78
C PHE A 95 11.28 -2.14 -5.19
N ASP A 96 12.39 -2.77 -5.59
CA ASP A 96 13.63 -2.08 -5.91
C ASP A 96 13.43 -1.09 -7.07
N LYS A 97 12.73 -1.50 -8.13
CA LYS A 97 12.44 -0.64 -9.29
C LYS A 97 11.59 0.56 -8.90
N ILE A 98 10.52 0.30 -8.15
CA ILE A 98 9.51 1.31 -7.85
C ILE A 98 10.01 2.28 -6.78
N VAL A 99 10.66 1.77 -5.73
CA VAL A 99 11.21 2.60 -4.67
C VAL A 99 12.39 3.44 -5.17
N HIS A 100 13.18 2.96 -6.15
CA HIS A 100 14.19 3.78 -6.81
C HIS A 100 13.57 5.01 -7.47
N ASN A 101 12.48 4.82 -8.22
CA ASN A 101 11.77 5.92 -8.89
C ASN A 101 11.04 6.84 -7.90
N TYR A 102 10.42 6.29 -6.86
CA TYR A 102 9.62 7.03 -5.89
C TYR A 102 10.45 7.82 -4.87
N ARG A 103 11.66 7.36 -4.52
CA ARG A 103 12.59 8.10 -3.64
C ARG A 103 12.99 9.45 -4.22
N GLN A 104 13.08 9.55 -5.55
CA GLN A 104 13.41 10.80 -6.23
C GLN A 104 12.27 11.83 -6.11
N GLU A 105 11.03 11.39 -5.86
CA GLU A 105 9.83 12.23 -5.77
C GLU A 105 9.47 12.69 -4.35
N LYS A 106 10.33 12.45 -3.34
CA LYS A 106 10.16 12.92 -1.93
C LYS A 106 8.87 12.50 -1.21
N ARG A 107 8.24 11.38 -1.58
CA ARG A 107 7.00 10.86 -0.92
C ARG A 107 7.23 9.72 0.07
N LEU A 108 8.42 9.66 0.68
CA LEU A 108 8.85 8.55 1.55
C LEU A 108 8.07 8.46 2.87
N ASP A 109 7.54 9.58 3.36
CA ASP A 109 6.82 9.68 4.62
C ASP A 109 5.59 8.76 4.67
N GLN A 110 5.06 8.43 3.50
CA GLN A 110 3.94 7.52 3.38
C GLN A 110 4.41 6.07 3.57
N MET A 111 5.62 5.68 3.17
CA MET A 111 6.04 4.25 3.15
C MET A 111 6.21 3.59 4.52
N ASP A 112 6.30 4.32 5.63
CA ASP A 112 6.63 3.77 6.96
C ASP A 112 5.39 3.27 7.74
N PHE A 113 4.49 2.56 7.05
CA PHE A 113 3.13 2.29 7.52
C PHE A 113 3.01 1.32 8.70
N LEU A 114 3.82 0.26 8.71
CA LEU A 114 3.83 -0.74 9.78
C LEU A 114 4.45 -0.16 11.05
N TYR A 115 5.60 0.50 10.92
CA TYR A 115 6.33 1.09 12.04
C TYR A 115 5.50 2.16 12.76
N GLN A 116 4.83 3.06 12.01
CA GLN A 116 3.95 4.07 12.63
C GLN A 116 2.78 3.45 13.40
N SER A 117 2.19 2.36 12.88
CA SER A 117 1.10 1.66 13.58
C SER A 117 1.59 1.04 14.90
N PHE A 118 2.81 0.49 14.92
CA PHE A 118 3.44 -0.01 16.14
C PHE A 118 3.74 1.09 17.14
N LEU A 119 4.30 2.22 16.69
CA LEU A 119 4.58 3.36 17.55
C LEU A 119 3.31 3.92 18.20
N GLU A 120 2.20 4.00 17.47
CA GLU A 120 0.91 4.45 18.03
C GLU A 120 0.42 3.54 19.16
N ILE A 121 0.56 2.22 19.00
CA ILE A 121 0.19 1.23 20.04
C ILE A 121 1.04 1.41 21.30
N VAL A 122 2.36 1.53 21.12
CA VAL A 122 3.29 1.68 22.25
C VAL A 122 3.04 3.00 22.98
N LYS A 123 2.81 4.11 22.25
CA LYS A 123 2.54 5.42 22.84
C LYS A 123 1.24 5.46 23.65
N LYS A 124 0.16 4.83 23.15
CA LYS A 124 -1.14 4.79 23.85
C LYS A 124 -1.08 4.10 25.23
N LYS A 125 -0.14 3.18 25.45
CA LYS A 125 0.05 2.48 26.75
C LYS A 125 1.00 3.21 27.71
N ALA A 126 1.79 4.16 27.21
CA ALA A 126 2.79 4.89 28.00
C ALA A 126 2.29 6.24 28.54
N SER A 127 1.04 6.61 28.24
CA SER A 127 0.34 7.82 28.73
C SER A 127 -0.76 7.42 29.70
#